data_AF-A0A1V6HAG4-F1
#
_entry.id   AF-A0A1V6HAG4-F1
#
_cell.length_a   1.000
_cell.length_b   1.000
_cell.length_c   1.000
_cell.angle_alpha   90.00
_cell.angle_beta   90.00
_cell.angle_gamma   90.00
#
_symmetry.space_group_name_H-M   'P 1'
#
loop_
_entity.id
_entity.type
_entity.pdbx_description
1 polymer ?
#
loop_
_entity_poly.entity_id
_entity_poly.type
_entity_poly.pdbx_seq_one_letter_code
_entity_poly.pdbx_strand_id
1 'polypeptide(L)'
;MSASKQVPVVREDEQLGVQSAWVALVNRATTKDEADVEDAIERAAGLAVYLINQGRMIGLSTMSGGVPPGTGEGQVIRILDFLATVPVLPANDKSPESIIDSFAAQAPGAKLLWVRP
;
A
#
# COMPACT_ATOMS: atom_id res chain seq x y z
N MET A 1 24.03 -20.31 -49.43
CA MET A 1 22.71 -19.74 -49.09
C MET A 1 22.65 -19.59 -47.58
N SER A 2 22.40 -18.36 -47.10
CA SER A 2 22.62 -17.94 -45.71
C SER A 2 21.46 -18.33 -44.81
N ALA A 3 21.74 -18.93 -43.65
CA ALA A 3 20.78 -19.22 -42.61
C ALA A 3 20.54 -17.95 -41.78
N SER A 4 19.38 -17.34 -41.94
CA SER A 4 18.96 -16.22 -41.12
C SER A 4 18.76 -16.69 -39.67
N LYS A 5 19.74 -16.40 -38.81
CA LYS A 5 19.56 -16.42 -37.36
C LYS A 5 18.44 -15.43 -37.02
N GLN A 6 17.24 -15.93 -36.80
CA GLN A 6 16.21 -15.19 -36.09
C GLN A 6 16.72 -14.99 -34.67
N VAL A 7 17.32 -13.83 -34.42
CA VAL A 7 17.56 -13.35 -33.06
C VAL A 7 16.18 -13.26 -32.41
N PRO A 8 15.93 -13.90 -31.26
CA PRO A 8 14.68 -13.71 -30.55
C PRO A 8 14.62 -12.24 -30.17
N VAL A 9 13.68 -11.52 -30.80
CA VAL A 9 13.30 -10.18 -30.37
C VAL A 9 12.60 -10.40 -29.03
N VAL A 10 13.31 -10.20 -27.94
CA VAL A 10 12.69 -9.96 -26.64
C VAL A 10 11.94 -8.65 -26.82
N ARG A 11 10.63 -8.74 -27.07
CA ARG A 11 9.77 -7.57 -26.94
C ARG A 11 9.82 -7.22 -25.46
N GLU A 12 10.21 -6.00 -25.14
CA GLU A 12 10.15 -5.43 -23.79
C GLU A 12 8.69 -5.26 -23.29
N ASP A 13 7.76 -6.09 -23.80
CA ASP A 13 6.32 -6.06 -23.57
C ASP A 13 5.86 -7.05 -22.49
N GLU A 14 6.77 -7.69 -21.76
CA GLU A 14 6.46 -8.26 -20.44
C GLU A 14 7.12 -7.41 -19.35
N GLN A 15 6.82 -6.12 -19.36
CA GLN A 15 6.73 -5.40 -18.10
C GLN A 15 5.60 -6.08 -17.33
N LEU A 16 5.94 -7.12 -16.55
CA LEU A 16 5.07 -7.68 -15.52
C LEU A 16 4.67 -6.50 -14.64
N GLY A 17 3.51 -5.92 -14.97
CA GLY A 17 3.11 -4.59 -14.51
C GLY A 17 3.32 -4.52 -13.02
N VAL A 18 4.11 -3.55 -12.57
CA VAL A 18 4.40 -3.36 -11.14
C VAL A 18 3.06 -3.37 -10.43
N GLN A 19 2.75 -4.46 -9.74
CA GLN A 19 1.43 -4.65 -9.15
C GLN A 19 1.32 -3.65 -8.02
N SER A 20 0.54 -2.60 -8.24
CA SER A 20 0.32 -1.56 -7.26
C SER A 20 -0.65 -2.04 -6.20
N ALA A 21 -0.45 -1.60 -4.96
CA ALA A 21 -1.39 -1.84 -3.89
C ALA A 21 -1.45 -0.67 -2.91
N TRP A 22 -2.61 -0.52 -2.28
CA TRP A 22 -2.85 0.37 -1.16
C TRP A 22 -2.97 -0.47 0.10
N VAL A 23 -2.18 -0.15 1.12
CA VAL A 23 -2.42 -0.62 2.48
C VAL A 23 -3.41 0.36 3.12
N ALA A 24 -4.62 -0.09 3.39
CA ALA A 24 -5.67 0.71 4.02
C ALA A 24 -5.72 0.41 5.52
N LEU A 25 -5.17 1.32 6.33
CA LEU A 25 -5.17 1.22 7.78
C LEU A 25 -6.37 1.97 8.35
N VAL A 26 -7.29 1.22 8.95
CA VAL A 26 -8.57 1.76 9.43
C VAL A 26 -8.86 1.20 10.82
N ASN A 27 -9.03 2.10 11.79
CA ASN A 27 -9.51 1.73 13.11
C ASN A 27 -11.04 1.56 13.10
N ARG A 28 -11.51 0.32 13.26
CA ARG A 28 -12.94 -0.01 13.44
C ARG A 28 -13.29 -0.32 14.90
N ALA A 29 -12.34 -0.22 15.82
CA ALA A 29 -12.54 -0.60 17.20
C ALA A 29 -13.61 0.29 17.85
N THR A 30 -14.59 -0.37 18.46
CA THR A 30 -15.51 0.25 19.42
C THR A 30 -14.88 0.41 20.80
N THR A 31 -13.75 -0.26 21.01
CA THR A 31 -12.93 -0.25 22.22
C THR A 31 -11.75 0.70 22.04
N LYS A 32 -11.44 1.48 23.08
CA LYS A 32 -10.30 2.40 23.12
C LYS A 32 -9.00 1.68 23.51
N ASP A 33 -8.82 0.43 23.10
CA ASP A 33 -7.60 -0.31 23.47
C ASP A 33 -6.45 0.17 22.59
N GLU A 34 -5.47 0.82 23.21
CA GLU A 34 -4.29 1.36 22.54
C GLU A 34 -3.42 0.23 21.96
N ALA A 35 -3.42 -0.96 22.57
CA ALA A 35 -2.61 -2.10 22.12
C ALA A 35 -3.07 -2.64 20.76
N ASP A 36 -4.38 -2.70 20.52
CA ASP A 36 -4.92 -3.18 19.24
C ASP A 36 -4.62 -2.19 18.09
N VAL A 37 -4.55 -0.89 18.40
CA VAL A 37 -4.18 0.15 17.44
C VAL A 37 -2.68 0.06 17.10
N GLU A 38 -1.83 -0.15 18.10
CA GLU A 38 -0.39 -0.36 17.90
C GLU A 38 -0.11 -1.60 17.04
N ASP A 39 -0.75 -2.75 17.31
CA ASP A 39 -0.60 -3.96 16.48
C ASP A 39 -1.00 -3.71 15.01
N ALA A 40 -2.10 -2.97 14.79
CA ALA A 40 -2.54 -2.64 13.44
C ALA A 40 -1.53 -1.73 12.71
N ILE A 41 -0.92 -0.78 13.41
CA ILE A 41 0.13 0.09 12.86
C ILE A 41 1.36 -0.74 12.49
N GLU A 42 1.82 -1.63 13.39
CA GLU A 42 2.97 -2.51 13.14
C GLU A 42 2.73 -3.44 11.96
N ARG A 43 1.55 -4.03 11.87
CA ARG A 43 1.16 -4.90 10.75
C ARG A 43 1.08 -4.13 9.44
N ALA A 44 0.57 -2.90 9.44
CA ALA A 44 0.55 -2.05 8.25
C ALA A 44 1.97 -1.71 7.78
N ALA A 45 2.85 -1.34 8.71
CA ALA A 45 4.26 -1.06 8.43
C ALA A 45 4.97 -2.31 7.87
N GLY A 46 4.85 -3.45 8.55
CA GLY A 46 5.47 -4.71 8.13
C GLY A 46 5.00 -5.17 6.75
N LEU A 47 3.69 -5.06 6.48
CA LEU A 47 3.12 -5.41 5.18
C LEU A 47 3.63 -4.48 4.07
N ALA A 48 3.68 -3.17 4.31
CA ALA A 48 4.18 -2.22 3.33
C ALA A 48 5.66 -2.48 2.99
N VAL A 49 6.51 -2.65 4.02
CA VAL A 49 7.94 -2.98 3.86
C VAL A 49 8.11 -4.27 3.06
N TYR A 50 7.38 -5.33 3.45
CA TYR A 50 7.45 -6.61 2.77
C TYR A 50 7.13 -6.48 1.29
N LEU A 51 6.02 -5.82 0.94
CA LEU A 51 5.57 -5.70 -0.44
C LEU A 51 6.49 -4.80 -1.29
N ILE A 52 7.03 -3.72 -0.71
CA ILE A 52 8.02 -2.88 -1.39
C ILE A 52 9.29 -3.68 -1.68
N ASN A 53 9.75 -4.51 -0.74
CA ASN A 53 10.90 -5.39 -0.94
C ASN A 53 10.65 -6.48 -1.99
N GLN A 54 9.39 -6.78 -2.31
CA GLN A 54 9.00 -7.63 -3.44
C GLN A 54 8.89 -6.85 -4.77
N GLY A 55 9.36 -5.61 -4.82
CA GLY A 55 9.36 -4.77 -6.02
C GLY A 55 7.99 -4.17 -6.36
N ARG A 56 7.03 -4.16 -5.42
CA ARG A 56 5.69 -3.61 -5.65
C ARG A 56 5.65 -2.10 -5.41
N MET A 57 4.70 -1.43 -6.06
CA MET A 57 4.40 -0.03 -5.83
C MET A 57 3.34 0.10 -4.74
N ILE A 58 3.71 0.58 -3.55
CA ILE A 58 2.85 0.54 -2.37
C ILE A 58 2.55 1.93 -1.86
N GLY A 59 1.27 2.21 -1.67
CA GLY A 59 0.77 3.39 -0.95
C GLY A 59 0.14 2.99 0.38
N LEU A 60 -0.07 3.97 1.25
CA LEU A 60 -0.76 3.81 2.52
C LEU A 60 -1.93 4.79 2.56
N SER A 61 -3.12 4.34 2.93
CA SER A 61 -4.28 5.20 3.16
C SER A 61 -4.85 4.99 4.55
N THR A 62 -5.26 6.10 5.15
CA THR A 62 -5.99 6.19 6.41
C THR A 62 -7.14 7.17 6.23
N MET A 63 -7.98 7.31 7.25
CA MET A 63 -9.06 8.30 7.23
C MET A 63 -8.58 9.74 7.31
N SER A 64 -7.40 9.98 7.90
CA SER A 64 -6.80 11.30 8.08
C SER A 64 -5.86 11.72 6.95
N GLY A 65 -5.61 10.85 5.98
CA GLY A 65 -4.69 11.10 4.87
C GLY A 65 -3.98 9.84 4.41
N GLY A 66 -2.94 10.01 3.61
CA GLY A 66 -2.16 8.87 3.11
C GLY A 66 -0.88 9.25 2.40
N VAL A 67 -0.12 8.23 2.07
CA VAL A 67 1.09 8.29 1.26
C VAL A 67 0.79 7.66 -0.10
N PRO A 68 0.90 8.41 -1.22
CA PRO A 68 0.68 7.86 -2.55
C PRO A 68 1.63 6.69 -2.88
N PRO A 69 1.24 5.78 -3.78
CA PRO A 69 2.05 4.61 -4.10
C PRO A 69 3.41 4.98 -4.68
N GLY A 70 4.45 4.30 -4.19
CA GLY A 70 5.83 4.47 -4.63
C GLY A 70 6.63 3.18 -4.46
N THR A 71 7.91 3.21 -4.77
CA THR A 71 8.79 2.03 -4.73
C THR A 71 10.09 2.33 -3.97
N GLY A 72 10.79 1.27 -3.57
CA GLY A 72 12.12 1.33 -2.98
C GLY A 72 12.17 1.88 -1.56
N GLU A 73 13.40 2.01 -1.04
CA GLU A 73 13.67 2.38 0.35
C GLU A 73 13.12 3.76 0.72
N GLY A 74 13.20 4.75 -0.18
CA GLY A 74 12.61 6.07 0.05
C GLY A 74 11.10 6.02 0.29
N GLN A 75 10.39 5.07 -0.33
CA GLN A 75 8.96 4.88 -0.05
C GLN A 75 8.72 4.25 1.32
N VAL A 76 9.58 3.31 1.74
CA VAL A 76 9.51 2.73 3.09
C VAL A 76 9.62 3.83 4.15
N ILE A 77 10.61 4.70 4.03
CA ILE A 77 10.82 5.81 4.98
C ILE A 77 9.58 6.71 5.05
N ARG A 78 9.03 7.11 3.89
CA ARG A 78 7.82 7.96 3.85
C ARG A 78 6.61 7.32 4.54
N ILE A 79 6.43 6.01 4.38
CA ILE A 79 5.33 5.28 5.02
C ILE A 79 5.56 5.20 6.54
N LEU A 80 6.77 4.90 6.98
CA LEU A 80 7.11 4.83 8.41
C LEU A 80 7.00 6.19 9.09
N ASP A 81 7.49 7.26 8.46
CA ASP A 81 7.35 8.63 8.94
C ASP A 81 5.88 9.02 9.07
N PHE A 82 5.04 8.67 8.08
CA PHE A 82 3.62 8.92 8.17
C PHE A 82 2.99 8.17 9.36
N LEU A 83 3.24 6.87 9.51
CA LEU A 83 2.69 6.06 10.61
C LEU A 83 3.15 6.57 11.99
N ALA A 84 4.39 7.04 12.12
CA ALA A 84 4.89 7.63 13.36
C ALA A 84 4.17 8.94 13.76
N THR A 85 3.59 9.64 12.78
CA THR A 85 2.83 10.89 12.99
C THR A 85 1.32 10.69 13.14
N VAL A 86 0.82 9.46 13.05
CA VAL A 86 -0.59 9.11 13.27
C VAL A 86 -0.72 8.37 14.62
N PRO A 87 -0.59 9.07 15.76
CA PRO A 87 -0.60 8.43 17.08
C PRO A 87 -2.00 7.95 17.50
N VAL A 88 -3.06 8.40 16.82
CA VAL A 88 -4.44 7.99 17.11
C VAL A 88 -5.17 7.82 15.79
N LEU A 89 -5.44 6.59 15.39
CA LEU A 89 -6.45 6.32 14.39
C LEU A 89 -7.81 6.56 15.05
N PRO A 90 -8.56 7.63 14.69
CA PRO A 90 -9.86 7.85 15.30
C PRO A 90 -10.77 6.64 15.04
N ALA A 91 -11.52 6.24 16.07
CA ALA A 91 -12.59 5.26 15.90
C ALA A 91 -13.57 5.80 14.85
N ASN A 92 -13.95 4.95 13.89
CA ASN A 92 -14.72 5.40 12.74
C ASN A 92 -16.22 5.11 12.92
N ASP A 93 -17.00 6.16 13.06
CA ASP A 93 -18.47 6.11 13.23
C ASP A 93 -19.21 5.84 11.90
N LYS A 94 -18.54 6.03 10.75
CA LYS A 94 -19.10 5.96 9.39
C LYS A 94 -18.31 4.97 8.53
N SER A 95 -18.96 4.34 7.54
CA SER A 95 -18.32 3.37 6.62
C SER A 95 -17.03 3.97 6.05
N PRO A 96 -15.85 3.53 6.53
CA PRO A 96 -14.57 4.13 6.17
C PRO A 96 -14.18 3.84 4.71
N GLU A 97 -14.95 3.00 4.04
CA GLU A 97 -14.78 2.61 2.66
C GLU A 97 -14.82 3.81 1.71
N SER A 98 -15.68 4.81 1.90
CA SER A 98 -15.81 5.91 0.91
C SER A 98 -14.56 6.80 0.77
N ILE A 99 -13.85 7.08 1.87
CA ILE A 99 -12.60 7.87 1.84
C ILE A 99 -11.46 7.00 1.32
N ILE A 100 -11.38 5.74 1.74
CA ILE A 100 -10.37 4.80 1.25
C ILE A 100 -10.55 4.51 -0.25
N ASP A 101 -11.79 4.44 -0.73
CA ASP A 101 -12.15 4.27 -2.13
C ASP A 101 -11.67 5.47 -2.97
N SER A 102 -11.67 6.68 -2.40
CA SER A 102 -11.12 7.88 -3.07
C SER A 102 -9.60 7.80 -3.29
N PHE A 103 -8.88 7.09 -2.41
CA PHE A 103 -7.45 6.80 -2.61
C PHE A 103 -7.26 5.66 -3.61
N ALA A 104 -8.08 4.61 -3.55
CA ALA A 104 -8.06 3.53 -4.54
C ALA A 104 -8.35 4.05 -5.95
N ALA A 105 -9.26 5.03 -6.09
CA ALA A 105 -9.59 5.67 -7.35
C ALA A 105 -8.42 6.46 -7.98
N GLN A 106 -7.45 6.92 -7.17
CA GLN A 106 -6.24 7.60 -7.66
C GLN A 106 -5.23 6.63 -8.29
N ALA A 107 -5.36 5.32 -8.06
CA ALA A 107 -4.52 4.31 -8.68
C ALA A 107 -5.38 3.14 -9.22
N PRO A 108 -6.06 3.32 -10.37
CA PRO A 108 -6.89 2.29 -10.97
C PRO A 108 -6.12 0.98 -11.20
N GLY A 109 -6.68 -0.13 -10.73
CA GLY A 109 -6.04 -1.46 -10.81
C GLY A 109 -5.15 -1.82 -9.61
N ALA A 110 -4.91 -0.89 -8.68
CA ALA A 110 -4.23 -1.20 -7.43
C ALA A 110 -5.09 -2.11 -6.53
N LYS A 111 -4.47 -3.12 -5.93
CA LYS A 111 -5.15 -3.96 -4.93
C LYS A 111 -5.28 -3.20 -3.61
N LEU A 112 -6.44 -3.31 -2.96
CA LEU A 112 -6.65 -2.75 -1.63
C LEU A 112 -6.42 -3.84 -0.56
N LEU A 113 -5.49 -3.58 0.35
CA LEU A 113 -5.10 -4.48 1.43
C LEU A 113 -5.49 -3.84 2.77
N TRP A 114 -6.51 -4.40 3.40
CA TRP A 114 -7.06 -3.84 4.64
C TRP A 114 -6.25 -4.30 5.85
N VAL A 115 -5.86 -3.34 6.70
CA VAL A 115 -5.28 -3.57 8.02
C VAL A 115 -6.17 -2.88 9.05
N ARG A 116 -6.56 -3.62 10.08
CA ARG A 116 -7.54 -3.20 11.08
C ARG A 116 -7.11 -3.76 12.44
N PRO A 117 -7.30 -3.00 13.53
CA PRO A 117 -7.39 -3.55 14.89
C PRO A 117 -8.47 -4.64 14.94
#